data_AF-K1U0L8-F1
#
_entry.id   AF-K1U0L8-F1
#
_cell.length_a   1.000
_cell.length_b   1.000
_cell.length_c   1.000
_cell.angle_alpha   90.00
_cell.angle_beta   90.00
_cell.angle_gamma   90.00
#
_symmetry.space_group_name_H-M   'P 1'
#
loop_
_entity.id
_entity.type
_entity.pdbx_description
1 polymer ?
#
loop_
_entity_poly.entity_id
_entity_poly.type
_entity_poly.pdbx_seq_one_letter_code
_entity_poly.pdbx_strand_id
1 'polypeptide(L)'
;MSQDEYERFQAAMEIGDHTGSIQELINLTENLDCYDVYPDIHDHDDLGRYYIEELDAMQVPEHLRNYIDYEAYGRDIALEESGQFTDLGYVRDTGDSFHEYYDGERGSIPEEYRVMTFQDDIPEEEISEWAMDLAYDMDEFFRQNDPQYAAEHPEEHAAKEEIYENLMAGRISALDEKLAALG
;
A
#
# COMPACT_ATOMS: atom_id res chain seq x y z
N MET A 1 -7.89 12.91 -0.72
CA MET A 1 -8.18 12.80 0.72
C MET A 1 -7.93 14.14 1.38
N SER A 2 -8.89 14.57 2.19
CA SER A 2 -8.76 15.68 3.13
C SER A 2 -7.95 15.24 4.36
N GLN A 3 -7.56 16.20 5.20
CA GLN A 3 -6.81 15.94 6.43
C GLN A 3 -7.60 15.04 7.41
N ASP A 4 -8.91 15.29 7.54
CA ASP A 4 -9.81 14.51 8.41
C ASP A 4 -9.94 13.06 7.91
N GLU A 5 -10.08 12.83 6.60
CA GLU A 5 -10.06 11.48 6.03
C GLU A 5 -8.73 10.75 6.27
N TYR A 6 -7.61 11.47 6.26
CA TYR A 6 -6.30 10.88 6.53
C TYR A 6 -6.17 10.44 8.00
N GLU A 7 -6.64 11.25 8.93
CA GLU A 7 -6.65 10.94 10.36
C GLU A 7 -7.55 9.73 10.64
N ARG A 8 -8.74 9.68 10.03
CA ARG A 8 -9.63 8.50 10.12
C ARG A 8 -9.00 7.24 9.56
N PHE A 9 -8.34 7.35 8.42
CA PHE A 9 -7.64 6.22 7.82
C PHE A 9 -6.53 5.69 8.74
N GLN A 10 -5.71 6.57 9.31
CA GLN A 10 -4.65 6.17 10.24
C GLN A 10 -5.23 5.54 11.53
N ALA A 11 -6.31 6.11 12.07
CA ALA A 11 -7.00 5.57 13.23
C ALA A 11 -7.59 4.16 12.96
N ALA A 12 -8.25 3.97 11.82
CA ALA A 12 -8.77 2.67 11.41
C ALA A 12 -7.65 1.64 11.15
N MET A 13 -6.48 2.09 10.68
CA MET A 13 -5.31 1.23 10.55
C MET A 13 -4.79 0.70 11.89
N GLU A 14 -4.86 1.49 12.96
CA GLU A 14 -4.45 1.07 14.31
C GLU A 14 -5.38 0.03 14.92
N ILE A 15 -6.68 0.09 14.61
CA ILE A 15 -7.68 -0.91 15.03
C ILE A 15 -7.38 -2.28 14.40
N GLY A 16 -6.99 -2.28 13.12
CA GLY A 16 -6.42 -3.45 12.45
C GLY A 16 -7.42 -4.47 11.88
N ASP A 17 -8.72 -4.17 11.85
CA ASP A 17 -9.74 -5.11 11.33
C ASP A 17 -9.67 -5.31 9.80
N HIS A 18 -9.08 -4.36 9.06
CA HIS A 18 -8.96 -4.37 7.60
C HIS A 18 -7.57 -3.94 7.09
N THR A 19 -6.50 -4.46 7.71
CA THR A 19 -5.11 -4.09 7.36
C THR A 19 -4.21 -5.28 7.01
N GLY A 20 -4.79 -6.47 6.80
CA GLY A 20 -4.07 -7.71 6.52
C GLY A 20 -3.47 -7.79 5.11
N SER A 21 -3.90 -6.94 4.17
CA SER A 21 -3.40 -6.92 2.80
C SER A 21 -3.49 -5.53 2.16
N ILE A 22 -2.74 -5.32 1.06
CA ILE A 22 -2.85 -4.09 0.25
C ILE A 22 -4.27 -3.92 -0.28
N GLN A 23 -4.93 -5.01 -0.64
CA GLN A 23 -6.32 -5.00 -1.08
C GLN A 23 -7.24 -4.43 0.02
N GLU A 24 -7.12 -4.91 1.25
CA GLU A 24 -7.90 -4.40 2.39
C GLU A 24 -7.59 -2.94 2.68
N LEU A 25 -6.32 -2.52 2.61
CA LEU A 25 -5.94 -1.11 2.79
C LEU A 25 -6.54 -0.19 1.72
N ILE A 26 -6.59 -0.64 0.47
CA ILE A 26 -7.25 0.11 -0.62
C ILE A 26 -8.75 0.18 -0.37
N ASN A 27 -9.38 -0.93 0.03
CA ASN A 27 -10.80 -0.91 0.36
C ASN A 27 -11.09 0.00 1.57
N LEU A 28 -10.19 0.04 2.55
CA LEU A 28 -10.32 0.88 3.73
C LEU A 28 -10.37 2.38 3.37
N THR A 29 -9.66 2.84 2.32
CA THR A 29 -9.74 4.24 1.89
C THR A 29 -11.13 4.64 1.39
N GLU A 30 -11.92 3.67 0.92
CA GLU A 30 -13.29 3.88 0.42
C GLU A 30 -14.36 3.55 1.47
N ASN A 31 -13.99 3.08 2.66
CA ASN A 31 -14.90 2.70 3.74
C ASN A 31 -14.59 3.46 5.05
N LEU A 32 -14.08 4.68 4.95
CA LEU A 32 -13.77 5.52 6.11
C LEU A 32 -15.01 5.97 6.89
N ASP A 33 -16.18 5.88 6.28
CA ASP A 33 -17.49 6.11 6.88
C ASP A 33 -17.92 5.00 7.86
N CYS A 34 -17.27 3.83 7.83
CA CYS A 34 -17.45 2.79 8.85
C CYS A 34 -16.83 3.16 10.22
N TYR A 35 -16.06 4.26 10.29
CA TYR A 35 -15.32 4.64 11.48
C TYR A 35 -15.60 6.10 11.88
N ASP A 36 -16.05 6.28 13.13
CA ASP A 36 -16.12 7.59 13.77
C ASP A 36 -14.90 7.79 14.67
N VAL A 37 -14.22 8.93 14.52
CA VAL A 37 -13.06 9.31 15.33
C VAL A 37 -13.38 10.54 16.18
N TYR A 38 -13.13 10.42 17.49
CA TYR A 38 -13.27 11.47 18.48
C TYR A 38 -11.88 11.83 19.03
N PRO A 39 -11.22 12.84 18.44
CA PRO A 39 -9.81 13.14 18.71
C PRO A 39 -9.54 13.69 20.11
N ASP A 40 -10.55 14.31 20.74
CA ASP A 40 -10.42 14.91 22.08
C ASP A 40 -10.67 13.90 23.21
N ILE A 41 -10.95 12.63 22.90
CA ILE A 41 -11.28 11.59 23.87
C ILE A 41 -10.11 10.62 23.98
N HIS A 42 -9.45 10.58 25.13
CA HIS A 42 -8.25 9.76 25.33
C HIS A 42 -8.40 8.66 26.38
N ASP A 43 -9.42 8.73 27.23
CA ASP A 43 -9.73 7.70 28.21
C ASP A 43 -11.23 7.50 28.43
N HIS A 44 -11.58 6.53 29.29
CA HIS A 44 -12.97 6.23 29.61
C HIS A 44 -13.67 7.35 30.41
N ASP A 45 -12.96 8.18 31.17
CA ASP A 45 -13.55 9.32 31.89
C ASP A 45 -13.98 10.39 30.88
N ASP A 46 -13.10 10.72 29.92
CA ASP A 46 -13.39 11.63 28.81
C ASP A 46 -14.60 11.14 27.99
N LEU A 47 -14.63 9.85 27.65
CA LEU A 47 -15.73 9.25 26.88
C LEU A 47 -17.05 9.32 27.65
N GLY A 48 -17.03 8.97 28.94
CA GLY A 48 -18.22 9.04 29.79
C GLY A 48 -18.75 10.46 29.95
N ARG A 49 -17.85 11.44 30.11
CA ARG A 49 -18.22 12.87 30.16
C ARG A 49 -18.81 13.34 28.84
N TYR A 50 -18.19 12.98 27.72
CA TYR A 50 -18.67 13.36 26.39
C TYR A 50 -20.11 12.89 26.17
N TYR A 51 -20.43 11.63 26.48
CA TYR A 51 -21.78 11.10 26.30
C TYR A 51 -22.82 11.75 27.22
N ILE A 52 -22.46 12.02 28.48
CA ILE A 52 -23.41 12.59 29.45
C ILE A 52 -23.57 14.10 29.26
N GLU A 53 -22.49 14.84 29.01
CA GLU A 53 -22.48 16.30 29.04
C GLU A 53 -22.68 16.92 27.65
N GLU A 54 -22.08 16.34 26.60
CA GLU A 54 -22.14 16.88 25.23
C GLU A 54 -23.25 16.23 24.40
N LEU A 55 -23.39 14.89 24.47
CA LEU A 55 -24.46 14.16 23.76
C LEU A 55 -25.77 14.08 24.55
N ASP A 56 -25.76 14.50 25.82
CA ASP A 56 -26.93 14.50 26.71
C ASP A 56 -27.65 13.14 26.76
N ALA A 57 -26.86 12.06 26.70
CA ALA A 57 -27.35 10.67 26.72
C ALA A 57 -28.11 10.36 28.01
N MET A 58 -27.83 11.10 29.09
CA MET A 58 -28.53 11.02 30.37
C MET A 58 -28.68 12.40 31.01
N GLN A 59 -29.92 12.74 31.39
CA GLN A 59 -30.21 13.95 32.15
C GLN A 59 -29.79 13.82 33.61
N VAL A 60 -28.62 14.36 33.94
CA VAL A 60 -28.06 14.33 35.30
C VAL A 60 -28.32 15.66 36.01
N PRO A 61 -29.04 15.67 37.14
CA PRO A 61 -29.17 16.86 37.97
C PRO A 61 -27.81 17.40 38.41
N GLU A 62 -27.61 18.71 38.36
CA GLU A 62 -26.34 19.40 38.63
C GLU A 62 -25.68 18.96 39.96
N HIS A 63 -26.48 18.75 41.00
CA HIS A 63 -26.01 18.35 42.32
C HIS A 63 -25.55 16.89 42.42
N LEU A 64 -25.86 16.06 41.41
CA LEU A 64 -25.45 14.66 41.31
C LEU A 64 -24.32 14.43 40.31
N ARG A 65 -23.97 15.41 39.47
CA ARG A 65 -22.90 15.29 38.46
C ARG A 65 -21.57 14.83 39.06
N ASN A 66 -21.18 15.40 40.19
CA ASN A 66 -19.93 15.04 40.89
C ASN A 66 -19.97 13.67 41.58
N TYR A 67 -21.09 12.96 41.56
CA TYR A 67 -21.25 11.62 42.14
C TYR A 67 -21.38 10.53 41.07
N ILE A 68 -21.31 10.91 39.79
CA ILE A 68 -21.29 9.94 38.70
C ILE A 68 -19.87 9.43 38.50
N ASP A 69 -19.79 8.11 38.30
CA ASP A 69 -18.58 7.44 37.87
C ASP A 69 -18.55 7.43 36.34
N TYR A 70 -17.98 8.50 35.76
CA TYR A 70 -17.90 8.67 34.31
C TYR A 70 -16.98 7.63 33.67
N GLU A 71 -15.88 7.28 34.31
CA GLU A 71 -14.97 6.22 33.87
C GLU A 71 -15.69 4.87 33.73
N ALA A 72 -16.48 4.47 34.73
CA ALA A 72 -17.25 3.23 34.64
C ALA A 72 -18.27 3.26 33.49
N TYR A 73 -18.93 4.41 33.28
CA TYR A 73 -19.90 4.57 32.20
C TYR A 73 -19.24 4.54 30.82
N GLY A 74 -18.14 5.27 30.61
CA GLY A 74 -17.40 5.27 29.36
C GLY A 74 -16.81 3.90 29.03
N ARG A 75 -16.43 3.10 30.03
CA ARG A 75 -16.02 1.71 29.81
C ARG A 75 -17.16 0.85 29.25
N ASP A 76 -18.36 1.00 29.79
CA ASP A 76 -19.53 0.25 29.32
C ASP A 76 -19.90 0.66 27.88
N ILE A 77 -19.80 1.96 27.54
CA ILE A 77 -20.00 2.46 26.16
C ILE A 77 -18.97 1.88 25.20
N ALA A 78 -17.68 1.95 25.54
CA ALA A 78 -16.62 1.41 24.69
C ALA A 78 -16.81 -0.08 24.40
N LEU A 79 -17.31 -0.83 25.38
CA LEU A 79 -17.66 -2.24 25.20
C LEU A 79 -18.89 -2.46 24.32
N GLU A 80 -19.92 -1.62 24.45
CA GLU A 80 -21.16 -1.74 23.66
C GLU A 80 -20.94 -1.38 22.19
N GLU A 81 -20.14 -0.35 21.92
CA GLU A 81 -19.83 0.14 20.57
C GLU A 81 -18.62 -0.55 19.92
N SER A 82 -17.99 -1.50 20.63
CA SER A 82 -16.70 -2.09 20.20
C SER A 82 -15.63 -1.04 19.88
N GLY A 83 -15.66 0.09 20.58
CA GLY A 83 -14.73 1.19 20.37
C GLY A 83 -13.38 0.96 21.04
N GLN A 84 -12.35 1.59 20.49
CA GLN A 84 -10.97 1.46 20.92
C GLN A 84 -10.30 2.84 21.05
N PHE A 85 -9.36 2.95 22.00
CA PHE A 85 -8.52 4.14 22.12
C PHE A 85 -7.26 3.96 21.28
N THR A 86 -6.99 4.95 20.44
CA THR A 86 -5.81 5.05 19.57
C THR A 86 -4.99 6.28 19.95
N ASP A 87 -3.79 6.42 19.40
CA ASP A 87 -2.98 7.64 19.61
C ASP A 87 -3.65 8.89 19.03
N LEU A 88 -4.63 8.70 18.13
CA LEU A 88 -5.42 9.75 17.49
C LEU A 88 -6.76 10.05 18.20
N GLY A 89 -7.07 9.35 19.29
CA GLY A 89 -8.31 9.51 20.05
C GLY A 89 -9.16 8.23 20.13
N TYR A 90 -10.43 8.38 20.51
CA TYR A 90 -11.37 7.27 20.59
C TYR A 90 -12.00 7.01 19.23
N VAL A 91 -11.99 5.75 18.80
CA VAL A 91 -12.53 5.32 17.51
C VAL A 91 -13.58 4.27 17.75
N ARG A 92 -14.70 4.36 17.05
CA ARG A 92 -15.77 3.34 17.09
C ARG A 92 -16.20 2.93 15.70
N ASP A 93 -16.69 1.71 15.61
CA ASP A 93 -17.39 1.21 14.44
C ASP A 93 -18.79 1.84 14.40
N THR A 94 -19.18 2.43 13.27
CA THR A 94 -20.52 2.99 13.08
C THR A 94 -21.59 1.90 12.93
N GLY A 95 -21.17 0.65 12.68
CA GLY A 95 -22.03 -0.47 12.36
C GLY A 95 -22.48 -0.48 10.89
N ASP A 96 -21.91 0.38 10.05
CA ASP A 96 -22.13 0.38 8.62
C ASP A 96 -21.42 -0.83 7.96
N SER A 97 -21.90 -1.20 6.77
CA SER A 97 -21.36 -2.37 6.07
C SER A 97 -20.08 -2.01 5.32
N PHE A 98 -18.97 -2.63 5.69
CA PHE A 98 -17.74 -2.57 4.90
C PHE A 98 -17.96 -3.19 3.51
N HIS A 99 -17.66 -2.42 2.47
CA HIS A 99 -17.83 -2.79 1.07
C HIS A 99 -16.49 -3.03 0.38
N GLU A 100 -16.34 -4.20 -0.23
CA GLU A 100 -15.19 -4.50 -1.08
C GLU A 100 -15.38 -3.90 -2.48
N TYR A 101 -14.61 -2.85 -2.78
CA TYR A 101 -14.55 -2.18 -4.08
C TYR A 101 -13.43 -2.71 -4.96
N TYR A 102 -12.33 -3.18 -4.35
CA TYR A 102 -11.16 -3.70 -5.02
C TYR A 102 -10.92 -5.16 -4.63
N ASP A 103 -10.78 -6.03 -5.63
CA ASP A 103 -10.66 -7.48 -5.50
C ASP A 103 -9.21 -7.99 -5.44
N GLY A 104 -8.23 -7.08 -5.49
CA GLY A 104 -6.81 -7.43 -5.52
C GLY A 104 -6.28 -7.80 -6.92
N GLU A 105 -7.13 -7.81 -7.96
CA GLU A 105 -6.72 -8.15 -9.32
C GLU A 105 -6.31 -6.90 -10.13
N ARG A 106 -5.31 -7.05 -11.01
CA ARG A 106 -4.89 -5.96 -11.91
C ARG A 106 -6.02 -5.52 -12.84
N GLY A 107 -6.90 -6.45 -13.23
CA GLY A 107 -8.01 -6.20 -14.14
C GLY A 107 -8.99 -5.13 -13.62
N SER A 108 -9.14 -5.04 -12.30
CA SER A 108 -10.08 -4.14 -11.64
C SER A 108 -9.51 -2.74 -11.41
N ILE A 109 -8.20 -2.54 -11.62
CA ILE A 109 -7.57 -1.21 -11.62
C ILE A 109 -7.89 -0.52 -12.96
N PRO A 110 -8.45 0.71 -12.97
CA PRO A 110 -8.65 1.46 -14.21
C PRO A 110 -7.34 1.67 -14.98
N GLU A 111 -7.40 1.66 -16.31
CA GLU A 111 -6.22 1.69 -17.18
C GLU A 111 -5.34 2.93 -16.94
N GLU A 112 -5.97 4.07 -16.67
CA GLU A 112 -5.30 5.34 -16.38
C GLU A 112 -4.41 5.31 -15.12
N TYR A 113 -4.65 4.36 -14.22
CA TYR A 113 -3.88 4.19 -12.99
C TYR A 113 -2.88 3.03 -13.04
N ARG A 114 -2.80 2.29 -14.16
CA ARG A 114 -1.84 1.19 -14.33
C ARG A 114 -0.48 1.76 -14.72
N VAL A 115 0.44 1.82 -13.76
CA VAL A 115 1.80 2.37 -13.95
C VAL A 115 2.70 1.48 -14.81
N MET A 116 2.32 0.22 -15.05
CA MET A 116 3.02 -0.72 -15.94
C MET A 116 2.09 -1.15 -17.08
N THR A 117 2.09 -0.39 -18.17
CA THR A 117 1.46 -0.77 -19.45
C THR A 117 2.41 -1.56 -20.36
N PHE A 118 3.68 -1.69 -19.97
CA PHE A 118 4.78 -2.06 -20.88
C PHE A 118 4.97 -3.55 -21.19
N GLN A 119 4.21 -4.49 -20.63
CA GLN A 119 4.49 -5.92 -20.89
C GLN A 119 3.43 -6.64 -21.73
N ASP A 120 2.15 -6.26 -21.65
CA ASP A 120 1.09 -7.01 -22.35
C ASP A 120 0.77 -6.45 -23.74
N ASP A 121 1.03 -5.16 -23.98
CA ASP A 121 0.61 -4.46 -25.22
C ASP A 121 1.75 -4.20 -26.21
N ILE A 122 3.00 -4.56 -25.86
CA ILE A 122 4.13 -4.38 -26.78
C ILE A 122 4.20 -5.59 -27.72
N PRO A 123 4.09 -5.41 -29.04
CA PRO A 123 4.25 -6.50 -29.99
C PRO A 123 5.59 -7.20 -29.79
N GLU A 124 5.62 -8.53 -29.94
CA GLU A 124 6.86 -9.32 -29.86
C GLU A 124 7.92 -8.81 -30.85
N GLU A 125 7.48 -8.22 -31.97
CA GLU A 125 8.32 -7.54 -32.96
C GLU A 125 9.06 -6.32 -32.38
N GLU A 126 8.40 -5.45 -31.61
CA GLU A 126 9.04 -4.28 -30.99
C GLU A 126 10.01 -4.69 -29.86
N ILE A 127 9.64 -5.70 -29.06
CA ILE A 127 10.52 -6.26 -28.02
C ILE A 127 11.77 -6.86 -28.68
N SER A 128 11.60 -7.58 -29.78
CA SER A 128 12.69 -8.16 -30.57
C SER A 128 13.61 -7.08 -31.14
N GLU A 129 13.08 -5.97 -31.66
CA GLU A 129 13.89 -4.87 -32.18
C GLU A 129 14.75 -4.24 -31.07
N TRP A 130 14.15 -3.92 -29.92
CA TRP A 130 14.89 -3.33 -28.79
C TRP A 130 15.91 -4.28 -28.18
N ALA A 131 15.57 -5.57 -28.06
CA ALA A 131 16.50 -6.58 -27.57
C ALA A 131 17.70 -6.74 -28.52
N MET A 132 17.47 -6.62 -29.83
CA MET A 132 18.54 -6.71 -30.82
C MET A 132 19.45 -5.47 -30.75
N ASP A 133 18.89 -4.27 -30.68
CA ASP A 133 19.65 -3.02 -30.53
C ASP A 133 20.50 -3.06 -29.24
N LEU A 134 19.91 -3.46 -28.12
CA LEU A 134 20.63 -3.62 -26.87
C LEU A 134 21.73 -4.69 -26.96
N ALA A 135 21.49 -5.79 -27.69
CA ALA A 135 22.50 -6.82 -27.89
C ALA A 135 23.71 -6.33 -28.71
N TYR A 136 23.49 -5.45 -29.70
CA TYR A 136 24.57 -4.77 -30.42
C TYR A 136 25.40 -3.88 -29.48
N ASP A 137 24.74 -3.04 -28.69
CA ASP A 137 25.39 -2.13 -27.75
C ASP A 137 26.18 -2.91 -26.68
N MET A 138 25.61 -3.99 -26.14
CA MET A 138 26.27 -4.83 -25.14
C MET A 138 27.47 -5.60 -25.72
N ASP A 139 27.36 -6.15 -26.93
CA ASP A 139 28.50 -6.82 -27.58
C ASP A 139 29.66 -5.84 -27.82
N GLU A 140 29.37 -4.62 -28.27
CA GLU A 140 30.38 -3.58 -28.44
C GLU A 140 31.00 -3.19 -27.09
N PHE A 141 30.17 -3.01 -26.06
CA PHE A 141 30.64 -2.68 -24.71
C PHE A 141 31.58 -3.76 -24.15
N PHE A 142 31.23 -5.04 -24.26
CA PHE A 142 32.08 -6.14 -23.80
C PHE A 142 33.39 -6.23 -24.59
N ARG A 143 33.36 -6.01 -25.92
CA ARG A 143 34.58 -5.98 -26.73
C ARG A 143 35.54 -4.86 -26.33
N GLN A 144 35.02 -3.68 -25.97
CA GLN A 144 35.84 -2.54 -25.58
C GLN A 144 36.42 -2.68 -24.16
N ASN A 145 35.71 -3.33 -23.25
CA ASN A 145 36.07 -3.37 -21.82
C ASN A 145 36.68 -4.70 -21.36
N ASP A 146 36.45 -5.81 -22.08
CA ASP A 146 37.01 -7.13 -21.76
C ASP A 146 37.94 -7.64 -22.88
N PRO A 147 39.27 -7.64 -22.67
CA PRO A 147 40.23 -8.20 -23.62
C PRO A 147 40.10 -9.71 -23.86
N GLN A 148 39.56 -10.48 -22.89
CA GLN A 148 39.30 -11.91 -23.05
C GLN A 148 38.10 -12.13 -23.96
N TYR A 149 37.02 -11.38 -23.74
CA TYR A 149 35.84 -11.40 -24.61
C TYR A 149 36.19 -11.04 -26.06
N ALA A 150 37.01 -10.00 -26.29
CA ALA A 150 37.47 -9.61 -27.62
C ALA A 150 38.36 -10.68 -28.30
N ALA A 151 39.06 -11.52 -27.52
CA ALA A 151 39.85 -12.62 -28.05
C ALA A 151 39.00 -13.86 -28.38
N GLU A 152 37.93 -14.11 -27.61
CA GLU A 152 36.97 -15.19 -27.86
C GLU A 152 36.01 -14.89 -29.02
N HIS A 153 35.72 -13.60 -29.25
CA HIS A 153 34.83 -13.10 -30.30
C HIS A 153 35.59 -12.19 -31.28
N PRO A 154 36.38 -12.76 -32.21
CA PRO A 154 37.24 -11.99 -33.12
C PRO A 154 36.49 -11.25 -34.23
N GLU A 155 35.24 -11.64 -34.51
CA GLU A 155 34.37 -10.96 -35.47
C GLU A 155 33.49 -9.90 -34.78
N GLU A 156 33.26 -8.79 -35.47
CA GLU A 156 32.39 -7.72 -34.98
C GLU A 156 30.95 -8.23 -34.88
N HIS A 157 30.35 -8.06 -33.70
CA HIS A 157 29.02 -8.54 -33.35
C HIS A 157 28.81 -10.06 -33.40
N ALA A 158 29.87 -10.85 -33.15
CA ALA A 158 29.77 -12.31 -33.14
C ALA A 158 28.88 -12.88 -32.02
N ALA A 159 28.78 -12.20 -30.88
CA ALA A 159 28.01 -12.67 -29.73
C ALA A 159 26.65 -11.97 -29.55
N LYS A 160 26.27 -11.08 -30.49
CA LYS A 160 24.97 -10.38 -30.43
C LYS A 160 23.78 -11.35 -30.39
N GLU A 161 23.86 -12.47 -31.11
CA GLU A 161 22.75 -13.44 -31.18
C GLU A 161 22.58 -14.16 -29.83
N GLU A 162 23.68 -14.50 -29.15
CA GLU A 162 23.65 -15.10 -27.82
C GLU A 162 23.13 -14.11 -26.77
N ILE A 163 23.55 -12.84 -26.84
CA ILE A 163 23.07 -11.78 -25.94
C ILE A 163 21.58 -11.53 -26.18
N TYR A 164 21.16 -11.42 -27.45
CA TYR A 164 19.76 -11.28 -27.85
C TYR A 164 18.88 -12.41 -27.32
N GLU A 165 19.30 -13.67 -27.50
CA GLU A 165 18.57 -14.83 -26.98
C GLU A 165 18.46 -14.84 -25.45
N ASN A 166 19.48 -14.34 -24.74
CA ASN A 166 19.43 -14.20 -23.29
C ASN A 166 18.48 -13.08 -22.86
N LEU A 167 18.46 -11.95 -23.57
CA LEU A 167 17.54 -10.83 -23.33
C LEU A 167 16.09 -11.24 -23.58
N MET A 168 15.79 -11.88 -24.72
CA MET A 168 14.45 -12.35 -25.06
C MET A 168 13.95 -13.45 -24.11
N ALA A 169 14.84 -14.28 -23.57
CA ALA A 169 14.50 -15.29 -22.59
C ALA A 169 14.46 -14.76 -21.14
N GLY A 170 14.74 -13.48 -20.90
CA GLY A 170 14.84 -12.89 -19.57
C GLY A 170 15.98 -13.46 -18.71
N ARG A 171 16.97 -14.13 -19.32
CA ARG A 171 18.13 -14.74 -18.65
C ARG A 171 19.23 -13.69 -18.41
N ILE A 172 18.91 -12.68 -17.63
CA ILE A 172 19.81 -11.55 -17.32
C ILE A 172 20.98 -11.95 -16.40
N SER A 173 20.88 -13.05 -15.64
CA SER A 173 21.91 -13.46 -14.68
C SER A 173 23.30 -13.70 -15.32
N ALA A 174 23.33 -14.26 -16.54
CA ALA A 174 24.60 -14.48 -17.25
C ALA A 174 25.24 -13.17 -17.73
N LEU A 175 24.42 -12.15 -18.03
CA LEU A 175 24.88 -10.82 -18.43
C LEU A 175 25.35 -10.03 -17.21
N ASP A 176 24.64 -10.14 -16.08
CA ASP A 176 25.02 -9.54 -14.81
C ASP A 176 26.36 -10.06 -14.30
N GLU A 177 26.62 -11.37 -14.40
CA GLU A 177 27.92 -11.96 -14.03
C GLU A 177 29.07 -11.42 -14.90
N LYS A 178 28.85 -11.26 -16.21
CA LYS A 178 29.84 -10.66 -17.13
C LYS A 178 30.09 -9.18 -16.82
N LEU A 179 29.03 -8.42 -16.51
CA LEU A 179 29.15 -7.02 -16.10
C LEU A 179 29.87 -6.89 -14.75
N ALA A 180 29.58 -7.74 -13.78
CA ALA A 180 30.23 -7.74 -12.47
C ALA A 180 31.73 -8.12 -12.54
N ALA A 181 32.13 -8.93 -13.53
CA ALA A 181 33.53 -9.28 -13.76
C ALA A 181 34.38 -8.09 -14.27
N LEU A 182 33.73 -7.05 -14.83
CA LEU A 182 34.39 -5.86 -15.38
C LEU A 182 34.70 -4.77 -14.33
N GLY A 183 34.10 -4.85 -13.13
CA GLY A 183 34.40 -3.97 -11.99
C GLY A 183 33.27 -3.05 -11.57
#